data_AF-A0A662QFD5-F1
#
_entry.id   AF-A0A662QFD5-F1
#
_cell.length_a   1.000
_cell.length_b   1.000
_cell.length_c   1.000
_cell.angle_alpha   90.00
_cell.angle_beta   90.00
_cell.angle_gamma   90.00
#
_symmetry.space_group_name_H-M   'P 1'
#
loop_
_entity.id
_entity.type
_entity.pdbx_description
1 polymer ?
#
loop_
_entity_poly.entity_id
_entity_poly.type
_entity_poly.pdbx_seq_one_letter_code
_entity_poly.pdbx_strand_id
1 'polypeptide(L)'
;MKMNEDCMAEKRENDYLKWWFVYTHPLPLWEADDLDVMRSMIAEKPPNKAIEHPSIVGFLAGYFQAVGELGYLELELTDGRIHVPFVQLTGEKEVIDKIVRLVGDVQEKKEKDEGVRVLFTGLRAIIFLRIISPFLLGKIKEIANEIVNNGYKISDSERADKLLKKLEVESVEEVQKKPIRILKKICRR
;
A
#
# COMPACT_ATOMS: atom_id res chain seq x y z
N MET A 1 -14.98 -39.74 17.02
CA MET A 1 -15.29 -38.33 16.70
C MET A 1 -13.95 -37.60 16.53
N LYS A 2 -13.35 -37.70 15.34
CA LYS A 2 -12.10 -37.03 14.95
C LYS A 2 -12.47 -35.97 13.91
N MET A 3 -12.89 -34.82 14.40
CA MET A 3 -13.18 -33.63 13.60
C MET A 3 -12.83 -32.49 14.53
N ASN A 4 -11.59 -32.00 14.49
CA ASN A 4 -11.20 -30.66 14.95
C ASN A 4 -9.69 -30.42 14.84
N GLU A 5 -8.85 -31.46 14.76
CA GLU A 5 -7.40 -31.27 14.64
C GLU A 5 -6.97 -31.02 13.19
N ASP A 6 -7.52 -31.73 12.21
CA ASP A 6 -7.14 -31.57 10.79
C ASP A 6 -7.55 -30.19 10.22
N CYS A 7 -8.71 -29.67 10.62
CA CYS A 7 -9.21 -28.36 10.18
C CYS A 7 -8.42 -27.18 10.82
N MET A 8 -7.82 -27.42 12.00
CA MET A 8 -6.92 -26.47 12.67
C MET A 8 -5.49 -26.57 12.12
N ALA A 9 -5.07 -27.74 11.65
CA ALA A 9 -3.79 -27.96 10.98
C ALA A 9 -3.76 -27.34 9.58
N GLU A 10 -4.82 -27.51 8.77
CA GLU A 10 -4.94 -26.87 7.45
C GLU A 10 -4.96 -25.33 7.53
N LYS A 11 -5.57 -24.77 8.59
CA LYS A 11 -5.52 -23.31 8.85
C LYS A 11 -4.11 -22.82 9.15
N ARG A 12 -3.30 -23.62 9.86
CA ARG A 12 -1.92 -23.26 10.25
C ARG A 12 -0.91 -23.50 9.14
N GLU A 13 -1.11 -24.48 8.26
CA GLU A 13 -0.25 -24.67 7.07
C GLU A 13 -0.32 -23.48 6.10
N ASN A 14 -1.47 -22.79 6.02
CA ASN A 14 -1.63 -21.58 5.21
C ASN A 14 -1.03 -20.29 5.84
N ASP A 15 -0.66 -20.31 7.12
CA ASP A 15 -0.06 -19.14 7.78
C ASP A 15 1.45 -19.01 7.49
N TYR A 16 2.12 -20.11 7.12
CA TYR A 16 3.50 -20.08 6.60
C TYR A 16 3.63 -19.40 5.23
N LEU A 17 2.52 -19.15 4.53
CA LEU A 17 2.46 -18.66 3.14
C LEU A 17 2.40 -17.13 2.99
N LYS A 18 2.40 -16.36 4.08
CA LYS A 18 2.24 -14.88 4.01
C LYS A 18 3.42 -14.14 4.59
N TRP A 19 4.61 -14.38 4.03
CA TRP A 19 5.86 -13.69 4.41
C TRP A 19 5.69 -12.17 4.56
N TRP A 20 4.85 -11.55 3.72
CA TRP A 20 4.58 -10.12 3.72
C TRP A 20 3.75 -9.61 4.91
N PHE A 21 3.19 -10.50 5.76
CA PHE A 21 2.44 -10.11 6.96
C PHE A 21 3.26 -9.29 7.94
N VAL A 22 4.58 -9.51 8.01
CA VAL A 22 5.48 -8.73 8.86
C VAL A 22 5.41 -7.23 8.55
N TYR A 23 5.17 -6.86 7.28
CA TYR A 23 5.01 -5.49 6.84
C TYR A 23 3.62 -4.91 7.11
N THR A 24 2.72 -5.70 7.68
CA THR A 24 1.35 -5.28 8.03
C THR A 24 1.11 -5.27 9.54
N HIS A 25 2.16 -5.39 10.35
CA HIS A 25 2.04 -5.26 11.79
C HIS A 25 1.68 -3.80 12.15
N PRO A 26 0.54 -3.54 12.80
CA PRO A 26 0.09 -2.18 13.06
C PRO A 26 1.03 -1.45 14.02
N LEU A 27 1.18 -0.15 13.79
CA LEU A 27 1.87 0.76 14.71
C LEU A 27 0.83 1.54 15.51
N PRO A 28 1.21 2.22 16.62
CA PRO A 28 0.25 2.83 17.54
C PRO A 28 -0.77 3.78 16.92
N LEU A 29 -0.43 4.42 15.79
CA LEU A 29 -1.31 5.39 15.12
C LEU A 29 -2.19 4.76 14.01
N TRP A 30 -2.11 3.45 13.80
CA TRP A 30 -2.88 2.79 12.75
C TRP A 30 -4.34 2.64 13.15
N GLU A 31 -5.24 3.02 12.24
CA GLU A 31 -6.64 2.62 12.29
C GLU A 31 -6.73 1.19 11.72
N ALA A 32 -6.82 0.19 12.59
CA ALA A 32 -6.69 -1.23 12.24
C ALA A 32 -8.02 -2.02 12.33
N ASP A 33 -9.15 -1.33 12.43
CA ASP A 33 -10.50 -1.89 12.53
C ASP A 33 -10.88 -2.82 11.36
N ASP A 34 -10.35 -2.56 10.16
CA ASP A 34 -10.57 -3.34 8.95
C ASP A 34 -9.29 -4.01 8.40
N LEU A 35 -8.23 -4.10 9.20
CA LEU A 35 -6.90 -4.56 8.76
C LEU A 35 -6.94 -5.98 8.19
N ASP A 36 -7.72 -6.89 8.76
CA ASP A 36 -7.83 -8.26 8.26
C ASP A 36 -8.59 -8.35 6.93
N VAL A 37 -9.52 -7.43 6.68
CA VAL A 37 -10.18 -7.28 5.37
C VAL A 37 -9.16 -6.79 4.35
N MET A 38 -8.38 -5.77 4.69
CA MET A 38 -7.32 -5.26 3.82
C MET A 38 -6.26 -6.33 3.52
N ARG A 39 -5.83 -7.10 4.52
CA ARG A 39 -4.92 -8.24 4.32
C ARG A 39 -5.51 -9.29 3.40
N SER A 40 -6.81 -9.57 3.51
CA SER A 40 -7.48 -10.51 2.60
C SER A 40 -7.44 -10.02 1.15
N MET A 41 -7.61 -8.72 0.92
CA MET A 41 -7.45 -8.11 -0.42
C MET A 41 -6.01 -8.17 -0.94
N ILE A 42 -5.00 -8.02 -0.07
CA ILE A 42 -3.60 -8.23 -0.46
C ILE A 42 -3.35 -9.70 -0.83
N ALA A 43 -3.97 -10.65 -0.13
CA ALA A 43 -3.77 -12.07 -0.38
C ALA A 43 -4.29 -12.56 -1.74
N GLU A 44 -5.22 -11.84 -2.38
CA GLU A 44 -5.67 -12.16 -3.76
C GLU A 44 -4.55 -12.00 -4.79
N LYS A 45 -3.66 -11.02 -4.59
CA LYS A 45 -2.46 -10.77 -5.40
C LYS A 45 -1.32 -10.31 -4.47
N PRO A 46 -0.64 -11.28 -3.82
CA PRO A 46 0.36 -10.98 -2.82
C PRO A 46 1.65 -10.44 -3.45
N PRO A 47 2.44 -9.65 -2.72
CA PRO A 47 3.78 -9.30 -3.14
C PRO A 47 4.64 -10.56 -3.35
N ASN A 48 5.53 -10.50 -4.34
CA ASN A 48 6.48 -11.57 -4.62
C ASN A 48 7.64 -11.49 -3.62
N LYS A 49 7.97 -12.61 -2.96
CA LYS A 49 9.05 -12.69 -1.96
C LYS A 49 10.41 -12.24 -2.48
N ALA A 50 10.67 -12.35 -3.79
CA ALA A 50 11.89 -11.85 -4.41
C ALA A 50 12.13 -10.35 -4.14
N ILE A 51 11.08 -9.57 -3.84
CA ILE A 51 11.21 -8.15 -3.50
C ILE A 51 12.11 -7.91 -2.28
N GLU A 52 12.25 -8.87 -1.36
CA GLU A 52 13.12 -8.77 -0.17
C GLU A 52 14.61 -8.95 -0.49
N HIS A 53 14.96 -9.37 -1.72
CA HIS A 53 16.36 -9.59 -2.09
C HIS A 53 17.13 -8.26 -2.02
N PRO A 54 18.30 -8.18 -1.35
CA PRO A 54 19.00 -6.91 -1.11
C PRO A 54 19.26 -6.07 -2.38
N SER A 55 19.64 -6.72 -3.49
CA SER A 55 19.84 -6.04 -4.78
C SER A 55 18.54 -5.47 -5.36
N ILE A 56 17.40 -6.15 -5.14
CA ILE A 56 16.09 -5.68 -5.61
C ILE A 56 15.63 -4.53 -4.73
N VAL A 57 15.73 -4.64 -3.41
CA VAL A 57 15.38 -3.54 -2.49
C VAL A 57 16.24 -2.31 -2.75
N GLY A 58 17.56 -2.48 -2.92
CA GLY A 58 18.47 -1.39 -3.24
C GLY A 58 18.13 -0.71 -4.57
N PHE A 59 17.82 -1.49 -5.62
CA PHE A 59 17.32 -0.96 -6.89
C PHE A 59 16.02 -0.19 -6.71
N LEU A 60 15.03 -0.75 -6.02
CA LEU A 60 13.72 -0.13 -5.81
C LEU A 60 13.84 1.17 -5.02
N ALA A 61 14.67 1.21 -3.97
CA ALA A 61 14.90 2.41 -3.18
C ALA A 61 15.62 3.50 -3.99
N GLY A 62 16.64 3.14 -4.77
CA GLY A 62 17.33 4.08 -5.66
C GLY A 62 16.42 4.61 -6.77
N TYR A 63 15.64 3.73 -7.39
CA TYR A 63 14.66 4.10 -8.40
C TYR A 63 13.58 5.01 -7.82
N PHE A 64 13.03 4.67 -6.65
CA PHE A 64 12.05 5.49 -5.96
C PHE A 64 12.62 6.86 -5.55
N GLN A 65 13.88 6.95 -5.11
CA GLN A 65 14.52 8.25 -4.85
C GLN A 65 14.64 9.12 -6.09
N ALA A 66 14.83 8.52 -7.27
CA ALA A 66 15.02 9.26 -8.51
C ALA A 66 13.71 9.74 -9.14
N VAL A 67 12.67 8.90 -9.13
CA VAL A 67 11.42 9.13 -9.90
C VAL A 67 10.14 8.84 -9.13
N GLY A 68 10.24 8.55 -7.84
CA GLY A 68 9.10 8.19 -7.01
C GLY A 68 8.45 9.38 -6.34
N GLU A 69 7.14 9.27 -6.18
CA GLU A 69 6.33 10.21 -5.40
C GLU A 69 5.58 9.46 -4.31
N LEU A 70 5.39 10.10 -3.16
CA LEU A 70 4.61 9.58 -2.04
C LEU A 70 3.83 10.70 -1.38
N GLY A 71 2.69 10.35 -0.81
CA GLY A 71 1.85 11.30 -0.10
C GLY A 71 0.55 10.65 0.35
N TYR A 72 -0.50 11.46 0.45
CA TYR A 72 -1.86 11.00 0.75
C TYR A 72 -2.82 11.43 -0.36
N LEU A 73 -3.81 10.58 -0.61
CA LEU A 73 -4.98 10.89 -1.40
C LEU A 73 -6.15 11.08 -0.45
N GLU A 74 -6.88 12.18 -0.60
CA GLU A 74 -8.18 12.36 0.05
C GLU A 74 -9.24 11.60 -0.77
N LEU A 75 -10.01 10.74 -0.10
CA LEU A 75 -11.17 10.06 -0.66
C LEU A 75 -12.41 10.51 0.09
N GLU A 76 -13.37 11.10 -0.63
CA GLU A 76 -14.69 11.41 -0.10
C GLU A 76 -15.57 10.15 -0.13
N LEU A 77 -15.93 9.66 1.06
CA LEU A 77 -16.89 8.59 1.26
C LEU A 77 -18.22 9.15 1.77
N THR A 78 -19.28 8.36 1.69
CA THR A 78 -20.61 8.75 2.20
C THR A 78 -20.61 9.13 3.68
N ASP A 79 -19.67 8.59 4.46
CA ASP A 79 -19.63 8.73 5.92
C ASP A 79 -18.48 9.64 6.40
N GLY A 80 -17.77 10.31 5.48
CA GLY A 80 -16.67 11.22 5.81
C GLY A 80 -15.51 11.17 4.82
N ARG A 81 -14.42 11.88 5.16
CA ARG A 81 -13.18 11.91 4.39
C ARG A 81 -12.18 10.93 4.97
N ILE A 82 -11.52 10.16 4.10
CA ILE A 82 -10.40 9.32 4.51
C ILE A 82 -9.16 9.72 3.71
N HIS A 83 -8.01 9.74 4.39
CA HIS A 83 -6.73 9.97 3.76
C HIS A 83 -6.01 8.63 3.63
N VAL A 84 -5.66 8.28 2.41
CA VAL A 84 -5.01 6.99 2.09
C VAL A 84 -3.62 7.27 1.54
N PRO A 85 -2.56 6.66 2.07
CA PRO A 85 -1.23 6.89 1.56
C PRO A 85 -1.13 6.36 0.14
N PHE A 86 -0.32 7.03 -0.69
CA PHE A 86 0.02 6.56 -2.01
C PHE A 86 1.52 6.54 -2.25
N VAL A 87 1.90 5.68 -3.18
CA VAL A 87 3.22 5.62 -3.81
C VAL A 87 3.00 5.60 -5.31
N GLN A 88 3.65 6.52 -6.02
CA GLN A 88 3.63 6.60 -7.47
C GLN A 88 5.04 6.39 -8.03
N LEU A 89 5.11 5.68 -9.15
CA LEU A 89 6.34 5.46 -9.91
C LEU A 89 6.07 5.72 -11.39
N THR A 90 7.00 6.39 -12.06
CA THR A 90 6.94 6.66 -13.50
C THR A 90 8.22 6.20 -14.19
N GLY A 91 8.10 5.56 -15.35
CA GLY A 91 9.25 5.29 -16.21
C GLY A 91 8.95 4.29 -17.32
N GLU A 92 10.00 3.63 -17.82
CA GLU A 92 9.88 2.68 -18.92
C GLU A 92 8.96 1.50 -18.57
N LYS A 93 8.14 1.09 -19.54
CA LYS A 93 7.14 0.04 -19.38
C LYS A 93 7.72 -1.26 -18.81
N GLU A 94 8.87 -1.70 -19.32
CA GLU A 94 9.50 -2.94 -18.86
C GLU A 94 9.94 -2.88 -17.40
N VAL A 95 10.46 -1.73 -16.97
CA VAL A 95 10.87 -1.51 -15.58
C VAL A 95 9.64 -1.51 -14.68
N ILE A 96 8.63 -0.71 -15.03
CA ILE A 96 7.40 -0.61 -14.25
C ILE A 96 6.68 -1.96 -14.17
N ASP A 97 6.58 -2.71 -15.25
CA ASP A 97 5.96 -4.03 -15.26
C ASP A 97 6.68 -5.03 -14.34
N LYS A 98 8.02 -4.96 -14.26
CA LYS A 98 8.79 -5.76 -13.29
C LYS A 98 8.49 -5.35 -11.86
N ILE A 99 8.42 -4.04 -11.58
CA ILE A 99 8.08 -3.53 -10.24
C ILE A 99 6.66 -3.96 -9.84
N VAL A 100 5.67 -3.83 -10.73
CA VAL A 100 4.29 -4.26 -10.46
C VAL A 100 4.21 -5.76 -10.16
N ARG A 101 4.96 -6.60 -10.89
CA ARG A 101 5.04 -8.04 -10.60
C ARG A 101 5.66 -8.34 -9.24
N LEU A 102 6.57 -7.51 -8.76
CA LEU A 102 7.16 -7.65 -7.42
C LEU A 102 6.18 -7.23 -6.32
N VAL A 103 5.44 -6.15 -6.54
CA VAL A 103 4.47 -5.60 -5.55
C VAL A 103 3.13 -6.36 -5.55
N GLY A 104 2.82 -7.07 -6.65
CA GLY A 104 1.68 -7.98 -6.79
C GLY A 104 0.47 -7.35 -7.48
N ASP A 105 0.14 -6.09 -7.20
CA ASP A 105 -0.97 -5.39 -7.86
C ASP A 105 -0.77 -3.86 -7.86
N VAL A 106 -1.56 -3.15 -8.66
CA VAL A 106 -1.60 -1.68 -8.72
C VAL A 106 -3.02 -1.15 -8.60
N GLN A 107 -3.18 0.02 -8.00
CA GLN A 107 -4.48 0.72 -7.98
C GLN A 107 -4.80 1.33 -9.34
N GLU A 108 -3.79 1.90 -10.00
CA GLU A 108 -3.90 2.49 -11.33
C GLU A 108 -2.62 2.28 -12.12
N LYS A 109 -2.75 2.02 -13.42
CA LYS A 109 -1.66 2.02 -14.40
C LYS A 109 -2.09 2.85 -15.60
N LYS A 110 -1.34 3.91 -15.89
CA LYS A 110 -1.57 4.81 -17.03
C LYS A 110 -0.38 4.73 -17.97
N GLU A 111 -0.63 4.45 -19.25
CA GLU A 111 0.37 4.56 -20.31
C GLU A 111 0.24 5.96 -20.92
N LYS A 112 1.36 6.68 -21.01
CA LYS A 112 1.52 7.94 -21.73
C LYS A 112 2.62 7.76 -22.78
N ASP A 113 2.68 8.64 -23.77
CA ASP A 113 3.64 8.55 -24.88
C ASP A 113 5.11 8.49 -24.41
N GLU A 114 5.41 9.02 -23.22
CA GLU A 114 6.76 9.09 -22.63
C GLU A 114 7.05 7.99 -21.58
N GLY A 115 6.07 7.14 -21.25
CA GLY A 115 6.27 6.06 -20.28
C GLY A 115 5.01 5.57 -19.57
N VAL A 116 5.21 4.74 -18.55
CA VAL A 116 4.16 4.16 -17.73
C VAL A 116 4.22 4.74 -16.33
N ARG A 117 3.05 5.15 -15.83
CA ARG A 117 2.86 5.58 -14.46
C ARG A 117 2.00 4.58 -13.70
N VAL A 118 2.44 4.18 -12.52
CA VAL A 118 1.69 3.30 -11.62
C VAL A 118 1.47 3.94 -10.26
N LEU A 119 0.32 3.62 -9.67
CA LEU A 119 -0.09 4.09 -8.36
C LEU A 119 -0.38 2.89 -7.45
N PHE A 120 0.25 2.87 -6.28
CA PHE A 120 -0.06 1.97 -5.18
C PHE A 120 -0.68 2.78 -4.05
N THR A 121 -1.70 2.25 -3.39
CA THR A 121 -2.41 2.95 -2.30
C THR A 121 -2.56 2.06 -1.07
N GLY A 122 -2.87 2.69 0.06
CA GLY A 122 -3.27 2.02 1.30
C GLY A 122 -2.24 0.99 1.78
N LEU A 123 -2.71 -0.21 2.14
CA LEU A 123 -1.85 -1.22 2.74
C LEU A 123 -0.74 -1.68 1.79
N ARG A 124 -0.99 -1.63 0.49
CA ARG A 124 0.02 -1.99 -0.53
C ARG A 124 1.13 -0.95 -0.62
N ALA A 125 0.80 0.34 -0.54
CA ALA A 125 1.78 1.41 -0.41
C ALA A 125 2.61 1.26 0.87
N ILE A 126 1.97 0.92 2.00
CA ILE A 126 2.65 0.69 3.28
C ILE A 126 3.62 -0.50 3.22
N ILE A 127 3.21 -1.62 2.62
CA ILE A 127 4.09 -2.78 2.44
C ILE A 127 5.32 -2.37 1.62
N PHE A 128 5.12 -1.70 0.49
CA PHE A 128 6.22 -1.22 -0.35
C PHE A 128 7.16 -0.28 0.42
N LEU A 129 6.61 0.74 1.09
CA LEU A 129 7.40 1.69 1.87
C LEU A 129 8.18 1.02 2.99
N ARG A 130 7.59 0.07 3.73
CA ARG A 130 8.34 -0.65 4.77
C ARG A 130 9.48 -1.51 4.23
N ILE A 131 9.37 -2.01 3.00
CA ILE A 131 10.44 -2.76 2.35
C ILE A 131 11.59 -1.83 1.98
N ILE A 132 11.31 -0.67 1.40
CA ILE A 132 12.34 0.22 0.84
C ILE A 132 12.85 1.28 1.81
N SER A 133 12.08 1.69 2.82
CA SER A 133 12.42 2.81 3.71
C SER A 133 13.75 2.69 4.47
N PRO A 134 14.26 1.49 4.82
CA PRO A 134 15.59 1.37 5.40
C PRO A 134 16.70 1.92 4.49
N PHE A 135 16.48 1.90 3.17
CA PHE A 135 17.43 2.28 2.12
C PHE A 135 17.16 3.66 1.51
N LEU A 136 16.06 4.33 1.91
CA LEU A 136 15.78 5.71 1.53
C LEU A 136 16.70 6.68 2.30
N LEU A 137 16.89 7.87 1.75
CA LEU A 137 17.74 8.92 2.30
C LEU A 137 16.98 10.25 2.42
N GLY A 138 17.46 11.12 3.30
CA GLY A 138 16.99 12.51 3.45
C GLY A 138 15.49 12.64 3.76
N LYS A 139 14.90 13.72 3.27
CA LYS A 139 13.47 14.08 3.48
C LYS A 139 12.51 12.98 3.01
N ILE A 140 12.83 12.29 1.90
CA ILE A 140 11.99 11.19 1.38
C ILE A 140 11.89 10.05 2.41
N LYS A 141 12.99 9.72 3.09
CA LYS A 141 12.99 8.73 4.19
C LYS A 141 12.12 9.19 5.35
N GLU A 142 12.24 10.45 5.75
CA GLU A 142 11.46 11.02 6.85
C GLU A 142 9.95 10.95 6.54
N ILE A 143 9.54 11.37 5.34
CA ILE A 143 8.14 11.30 4.89
C ILE A 143 7.67 9.85 4.84
N ALA A 144 8.45 8.93 4.26
CA ALA A 144 8.09 7.52 4.18
C ALA A 144 7.86 6.91 5.57
N ASN A 145 8.71 7.24 6.55
CA ASN A 145 8.57 6.76 7.92
C ASN A 145 7.33 7.33 8.61
N GLU A 146 7.02 8.62 8.41
CA GLU A 146 5.81 9.24 8.92
C GLU A 146 4.54 8.60 8.32
N ILE A 147 4.55 8.31 7.02
CA ILE A 147 3.47 7.56 6.36
C ILE A 147 3.31 6.17 6.98
N VAL A 148 4.42 5.43 7.10
CA VAL A 148 4.42 4.08 7.71
C VAL A 148 3.89 4.12 9.14
N ASN A 149 4.22 5.15 9.91
CA ASN A 149 3.77 5.31 11.30
C ASN A 149 2.26 5.53 11.41
N ASN A 150 1.64 6.24 10.48
CA ASN A 150 0.20 6.52 10.49
C ASN A 150 -0.64 5.42 9.82
N GLY A 151 -0.02 4.56 9.03
CA GLY A 151 -0.65 3.36 8.49
C GLY A 151 -1.38 3.59 7.18
N TYR A 152 -2.26 2.64 6.84
CA TYR A 152 -2.86 2.56 5.50
C TYR A 152 -4.11 3.42 5.31
N LYS A 153 -4.61 4.08 6.36
CA LYS A 153 -5.71 5.04 6.31
C LYS A 153 -5.67 5.97 7.53
N ILE A 154 -6.19 7.18 7.36
CA ILE A 154 -6.47 8.15 8.42
C ILE A 154 -7.87 8.70 8.18
N SER A 155 -8.81 8.41 9.08
CA SER A 155 -10.19 8.89 9.03
C SER A 155 -10.41 10.15 9.87
N ASP A 156 -9.49 10.44 10.79
CA ASP A 156 -9.50 11.70 11.56
C ASP A 156 -8.90 12.85 10.72
N SER A 157 -9.76 13.74 10.24
CA SER A 157 -9.37 14.90 9.42
C SER A 157 -8.41 15.85 10.14
N GLU A 158 -8.56 16.08 11.45
CA GLU A 158 -7.68 17.00 12.18
C GLU A 158 -6.26 16.41 12.28
N ARG A 159 -6.19 15.10 12.52
CA ARG A 159 -4.93 14.34 12.51
C ARG A 159 -4.28 14.35 11.13
N ALA A 160 -5.06 14.14 10.07
CA ALA A 160 -4.58 14.19 8.70
C ALA A 160 -4.02 15.58 8.35
N ASP A 161 -4.75 16.66 8.65
CA ASP A 161 -4.32 18.03 8.39
C ASP A 161 -3.02 18.38 9.11
N LYS A 162 -2.90 17.98 10.39
CA LYS A 162 -1.66 18.17 11.18
C LYS A 162 -0.48 17.44 10.53
N LEU A 163 -0.70 16.21 10.06
CA LEU A 163 0.33 15.43 9.39
C LEU A 163 0.73 16.07 8.05
N LEU A 164 -0.23 16.43 7.21
CA LEU A 164 0.04 17.02 5.90
C LEU A 164 0.80 18.35 6.02
N LYS A 165 0.45 19.19 7.00
CA LYS A 165 1.20 20.42 7.31
C LYS A 165 2.63 20.13 7.75
N LYS A 166 2.83 19.11 8.60
CA LYS A 166 4.16 18.68 9.05
C LYS A 166 5.03 18.16 7.90
N LEU A 167 4.42 17.48 6.93
CA LEU A 167 5.11 16.90 5.79
C LEU A 167 5.45 17.92 4.69
N GLU A 168 5.01 19.18 4.83
CA GLU A 168 5.22 20.24 3.82
C GLU A 168 4.72 19.81 2.42
N VAL A 169 3.61 19.05 2.38
CA VAL A 169 3.03 18.55 1.12
C VAL A 169 2.33 19.70 0.40
N GLU A 170 2.94 20.19 -0.69
CA GLU A 170 2.47 21.36 -1.43
C GLU A 170 1.24 21.11 -2.33
N SER A 171 0.87 19.85 -2.61
CA SER A 171 -0.38 19.54 -3.31
C SER A 171 -0.92 18.14 -3.02
N VAL A 172 -2.24 18.07 -2.79
CA VAL A 172 -3.01 16.82 -2.78
C VAL A 172 -3.59 16.67 -4.18
N GLU A 173 -3.18 15.65 -4.95
CA GLU A 173 -3.89 15.30 -6.18
C GLU A 173 -5.26 14.71 -5.80
N GLU A 174 -6.34 15.42 -6.12
CA GLU A 174 -7.72 14.97 -5.96
C GLU A 174 -8.03 13.89 -7.02
N VAL A 175 -7.69 12.63 -6.74
CA VAL A 175 -7.77 11.54 -7.74
C VAL A 175 -9.20 11.04 -8.00
N GLN A 176 -10.18 11.29 -7.11
CA GLN A 176 -11.56 10.82 -7.31
C GLN A 176 -12.64 11.79 -6.83
N LYS A 177 -13.36 12.41 -7.78
CA LYS A 177 -14.64 13.12 -7.55
C LYS A 177 -15.88 12.21 -7.47
N LYS A 178 -15.73 10.89 -7.66
CA LYS A 178 -16.86 9.96 -7.69
C LYS A 178 -16.54 8.68 -6.90
N PRO A 179 -17.39 8.30 -5.92
CA PRO A 179 -17.21 7.03 -5.22
C PRO A 179 -17.44 5.88 -6.19
N ILE A 180 -16.46 4.97 -6.29
CA ILE A 180 -16.70 3.66 -6.90
C ILE A 180 -17.54 2.87 -5.90
N ARG A 181 -18.84 2.76 -6.15
CA ARG A 181 -19.70 1.77 -5.48
C ARG A 181 -19.21 0.37 -5.88
N ILE A 182 -18.35 -0.24 -5.05
CA ILE A 182 -18.16 -1.69 -5.07
C ILE A 182 -19.29 -2.31 -4.23
N LEU A 183 -20.52 -2.22 -4.74
CA LEU A 183 -21.58 -3.13 -4.31
C LEU A 183 -21.29 -4.47 -4.99
N LYS A 184 -20.57 -5.36 -4.31
CA LYS A 184 -20.68 -6.79 -4.63
C LYS A 184 -22.15 -7.15 -4.44
N LYS A 185 -22.86 -7.38 -5.54
CA LYS A 185 -24.15 -8.09 -5.50
C LYS A 185 -23.91 -9.36 -4.69
N ILE A 186 -24.44 -9.41 -3.47
CA ILE A 186 -24.72 -10.69 -2.82
C ILE A 186 -25.79 -11.33 -3.72
N CYS A 187 -25.36 -12.25 -4.58
CA CYS A 187 -26.30 -13.17 -5.20
C CYS A 187 -26.94 -13.97 -4.07
N ARG A 188 -28.23 -13.68 -3.82
CA ARG A 188 -29.10 -14.56 -3.03
C ARG A 188 -29.03 -15.97 -3.63
N ARG A 189 -28.74 -16.96 -2.80
CA ARG A 189 -29.27 -18.32 -3.00
C ARG A 189 -30.52 -18.43 -2.15
#